data_AF-A0A258YHP8-F1
#
_entry.id   AF-A0A258YHP8-F1
#
_cell.length_a   1.000
_cell.length_b   1.000
_cell.length_c   1.000
_cell.angle_alpha   90.00
_cell.angle_beta   90.00
_cell.angle_gamma   90.00
#
_symmetry.space_group_name_H-M   'P 1'
#
loop_
_entity.id
_entity.type
_entity.pdbx_description
1 polymer ?
#
loop_
_entity_poly.entity_id
_entity_poly.type
_entity_poly.pdbx_seq_one_letter_code
_entity_poly.pdbx_strand_id
1 'polypeptide(L)'
;MAGCQKELSVENNMGGAKAEGTLLDSSGNCQSAIIRGSFVMDSTMTDSNYALINVNFTGTGKYVISTDTVNGVWFIDSGYVQVAGSKTIQLKAYGTPILPITSTFLVQFNGQFCSISINTVAELDYLPTNAGSNWTYQYLPSLMGSSGPLDSFKLTTLVQYIPYNNKNYYQYATSLADTFYFAKDANNTYYEFGTVDFDYTSIFDDIGGFIEYPYLKDKAPVGTSWESDEMDVLFGSFAGVAVKPGKAKSVFTIAGVNQTMTIAGKTLTNVITVKREIYFKETGGIGFSKVLTGTSSYAKGIGMVDQNIILSATDSQSVTATNWKIN
;
A
#
# COMPACT_ATOMS: atom_id res chain seq x y z
N MET A 1 -2.95 -67.94 -2.86
CA MET A 1 -2.38 -66.94 -1.93
C MET A 1 -1.17 -66.31 -2.61
N ALA A 2 -1.37 -65.21 -3.33
CA ALA A 2 -0.27 -64.44 -3.92
C ALA A 2 0.20 -63.44 -2.86
N GLY A 3 1.36 -63.72 -2.27
CA GLY A 3 1.97 -62.84 -1.28
C GLY A 3 2.49 -61.57 -1.94
N CYS A 4 2.18 -60.43 -1.32
CA CYS A 4 2.76 -59.13 -1.66
C CYS A 4 4.28 -59.21 -1.43
N GLN A 5 5.08 -59.14 -2.50
CA GLN A 5 6.51 -58.97 -2.35
C GLN A 5 6.78 -57.55 -1.85
N LYS A 6 7.54 -57.47 -0.76
CA LYS A 6 8.01 -56.21 -0.17
C LYS A 6 9.04 -55.62 -1.12
N GLU A 7 8.72 -54.48 -1.75
CA GLU A 7 9.69 -53.65 -2.46
C GLU A 7 10.75 -53.18 -1.44
N LEU A 8 11.99 -53.64 -1.61
CA LEU A 8 13.13 -53.12 -0.86
C LEU A 8 13.53 -51.79 -1.51
N SER A 9 13.31 -50.68 -0.80
CA SER A 9 13.97 -49.42 -1.15
C SER A 9 15.47 -49.64 -1.04
N VAL A 10 16.20 -49.46 -2.15
CA VAL A 10 17.65 -49.37 -2.11
C VAL A 10 17.98 -48.05 -1.43
N GLU A 11 18.11 -48.08 -0.10
CA GLU A 11 18.80 -47.01 0.62
C GLU A 11 20.27 -47.13 0.23
N ASN A 12 20.65 -46.50 -0.89
CA ASN A 12 22.04 -46.11 -1.07
C ASN A 12 22.40 -45.36 0.21
N ASN A 13 23.42 -45.86 0.92
CA ASN A 13 23.91 -45.49 2.25
C ASN A 13 24.27 -43.99 2.44
N MET A 14 23.76 -43.08 1.60
CA MET A 14 23.88 -41.63 1.66
C MET A 14 22.93 -40.97 2.68
N GLY A 15 22.06 -41.71 3.37
CA GLY A 15 21.11 -41.17 4.34
C GLY A 15 21.74 -40.34 5.48
N GLY A 16 23.04 -40.48 5.72
CA GLY A 16 23.82 -39.68 6.67
C GLY A 16 25.04 -38.93 6.10
N ALA A 17 25.35 -39.07 4.81
CA ALA A 17 26.51 -38.40 4.22
C ALA A 17 26.24 -36.90 4.06
N LYS A 18 27.14 -36.05 4.56
CA LYS A 18 27.08 -34.60 4.33
C LYS A 18 27.80 -34.27 3.04
N ALA A 19 27.19 -33.42 2.20
CA ALA A 19 27.84 -32.93 1.01
C ALA A 19 29.06 -32.09 1.39
N GLU A 20 30.20 -32.42 0.80
CA GLU A 20 31.40 -31.59 0.87
C GLU A 20 31.41 -30.59 -0.28
N GLY A 21 31.98 -29.41 -0.05
CA GLY A 21 32.05 -28.36 -1.06
C GLY A 21 32.48 -27.01 -0.49
N THR A 22 32.53 -26.01 -1.35
CA THR A 22 32.98 -24.66 -1.01
C THR A 22 32.09 -23.56 -1.59
N LEU A 23 31.88 -22.50 -0.81
CA LEU A 23 31.31 -21.21 -1.25
C LEU A 23 32.34 -20.29 -1.90
N LEU A 24 33.61 -20.65 -1.81
CA LEU A 24 34.75 -19.83 -2.24
C LEU A 24 35.22 -20.21 -3.64
N ASP A 25 35.80 -19.25 -4.35
CA ASP A 25 36.56 -19.48 -5.58
C ASP A 25 37.98 -20.01 -5.27
N SER A 26 38.79 -20.23 -6.32
CA SER A 26 40.17 -20.72 -6.19
C SER A 26 41.10 -19.76 -5.44
N SER A 27 40.72 -18.49 -5.29
CA SER A 27 41.47 -17.44 -4.62
C SER A 27 40.98 -17.21 -3.19
N GLY A 28 39.99 -17.97 -2.72
CA GLY A 28 39.41 -17.84 -1.38
C GLY A 28 38.35 -16.74 -1.26
N ASN A 29 37.90 -16.14 -2.36
CA ASN A 29 36.84 -15.14 -2.34
C ASN A 29 35.47 -15.79 -2.46
N CYS A 30 34.45 -15.17 -1.88
CA CYS A 30 33.08 -15.62 -2.06
C CYS A 30 32.66 -15.59 -3.53
N GLN A 31 32.05 -16.67 -3.98
CA GLN A 31 31.45 -16.72 -5.31
C GLN A 31 30.28 -15.73 -5.40
N SER A 32 30.01 -15.27 -6.62
CA SER A 32 28.94 -14.29 -6.87
C SER A 32 27.57 -14.85 -6.48
N ALA A 33 26.79 -14.00 -5.80
CA ALA A 33 25.41 -14.26 -5.44
C ALA A 33 24.49 -13.31 -6.21
N ILE A 34 23.29 -13.77 -6.56
CA ILE A 34 22.27 -12.95 -7.24
C ILE A 34 21.01 -12.95 -6.39
N ILE A 35 20.55 -11.75 -6.01
CA ILE A 35 19.29 -11.57 -5.29
C ILE A 35 18.12 -11.40 -6.29
N ARG A 36 16.99 -12.03 -5.97
CA ARG A 36 15.74 -11.95 -6.73
C ARG A 36 14.57 -11.65 -5.79
N GLY A 37 13.62 -10.87 -6.29
CA GLY A 37 12.46 -10.39 -5.54
C GLY A 37 12.59 -8.96 -5.04
N SER A 38 11.44 -8.40 -4.64
CA SER A 38 11.36 -7.08 -4.00
C SER A 38 11.27 -7.27 -2.49
N PHE A 39 12.14 -6.58 -1.75
CA PHE A 39 12.19 -6.63 -0.29
C PHE A 39 11.60 -5.34 0.25
N VAL A 40 10.39 -5.42 0.78
CA VAL A 40 9.62 -4.27 1.28
C VAL A 40 9.40 -4.47 2.77
N MET A 41 9.62 -3.41 3.54
CA MET A 41 9.30 -3.36 4.97
C MET A 41 7.87 -3.85 5.22
N ASP A 42 7.65 -4.56 6.33
CA ASP A 42 6.34 -5.09 6.76
C ASP A 42 5.64 -6.07 5.78
N SER A 43 6.27 -6.39 4.64
CA SER A 43 5.79 -7.38 3.69
C SER A 43 6.43 -8.74 3.91
N THR A 44 5.62 -9.78 4.15
CA THR A 44 6.10 -11.16 4.30
C THR A 44 6.73 -11.67 3.01
N MET A 45 7.89 -12.33 3.12
CA MET A 45 8.59 -12.94 2.00
C MET A 45 7.77 -14.03 1.31
N THR A 46 7.88 -14.09 -0.01
CA THR A 46 7.19 -15.06 -0.87
C THR A 46 8.19 -15.95 -1.62
N ASP A 47 7.70 -16.90 -2.41
CA ASP A 47 8.56 -17.72 -3.29
C ASP A 47 9.33 -16.91 -4.34
N SER A 48 8.90 -15.66 -4.61
CA SER A 48 9.61 -14.75 -5.51
C SER A 48 10.84 -14.10 -4.88
N ASN A 49 11.03 -14.23 -3.56
CA ASN A 49 12.14 -13.68 -2.80
C ASN A 49 13.19 -14.78 -2.53
N TYR A 50 14.33 -14.71 -3.21
CA TYR A 50 15.38 -15.72 -3.05
C TYR A 50 16.77 -15.22 -3.45
N ALA A 51 17.79 -15.92 -2.97
CA ALA A 51 19.19 -15.73 -3.36
C ALA A 51 19.68 -16.93 -4.16
N LEU A 52 20.30 -16.69 -5.31
CA LEU A 52 21.01 -17.69 -6.09
C LEU A 52 22.48 -17.69 -5.66
N ILE A 53 22.92 -18.78 -5.05
CA ILE A 53 24.28 -18.95 -4.52
C ILE A 53 24.99 -20.03 -5.32
N ASN A 54 26.18 -19.72 -5.84
CA ASN A 54 27.02 -20.73 -6.47
C ASN A 54 27.82 -21.49 -5.42
N VAL A 55 27.83 -22.82 -5.54
CA VAL A 55 28.51 -23.73 -4.63
C VAL A 55 29.25 -24.76 -5.47
N ASN A 56 30.53 -24.97 -5.18
CA ASN A 56 31.30 -26.02 -5.82
C ASN A 56 31.37 -27.25 -4.90
N PHE A 57 30.57 -28.27 -5.19
CA PHE A 57 30.52 -29.49 -4.40
C PHE A 57 31.66 -30.43 -4.78
N THR A 58 32.38 -30.94 -3.79
CA THR A 58 33.46 -31.92 -3.95
C THR A 58 33.02 -33.33 -3.59
N GLY A 59 31.93 -33.48 -2.83
CA GLY A 59 31.38 -34.76 -2.39
C GLY A 59 29.87 -34.83 -2.52
N THR A 60 29.34 -36.04 -2.67
CA THR A 60 27.90 -36.30 -2.65
C THR A 60 27.37 -36.30 -1.22
N GLY A 61 26.07 -36.05 -1.05
CA GLY A 61 25.43 -36.07 0.26
C GLY A 61 24.39 -34.98 0.45
N LYS A 62 23.87 -34.87 1.67
CA LYS A 62 22.90 -33.84 2.06
C LYS A 62 23.60 -32.52 2.35
N TYR A 63 23.04 -31.41 1.87
CA TYR A 63 23.46 -30.06 2.25
C TYR A 63 22.33 -29.30 2.96
N VAL A 64 22.74 -28.33 3.77
CA VAL A 64 21.90 -27.25 4.26
C VAL A 64 22.73 -25.98 4.12
N ILE A 65 22.19 -24.98 3.43
CA ILE A 65 22.82 -23.67 3.28
C ILE A 65 21.83 -22.66 3.83
N SER A 66 22.26 -21.86 4.78
CA SER A 66 21.40 -20.90 5.47
C SER A 66 22.13 -19.59 5.71
N THR A 67 21.38 -18.54 6.01
CA THR A 67 21.93 -17.32 6.60
C THR A 67 21.63 -17.21 8.09
N ASP A 68 22.23 -16.23 8.73
CA ASP A 68 21.70 -15.63 9.95
C ASP A 68 20.36 -14.90 9.68
N THR A 69 19.70 -14.49 10.76
CA THR A 69 18.50 -13.65 10.68
C THR A 69 18.89 -12.20 10.91
N VAL A 70 18.70 -11.37 9.89
CA VAL A 70 18.99 -9.94 9.94
C VAL A 70 17.75 -9.19 9.49
N ASN A 71 17.40 -8.13 10.24
CA ASN A 71 16.24 -7.29 9.93
C ASN A 71 14.93 -8.10 9.76
N GLY A 72 14.74 -9.19 10.52
CA GLY A 72 13.54 -10.04 10.47
C GLY A 72 13.47 -11.01 9.28
N VAL A 73 14.53 -11.11 8.47
CA VAL A 73 14.61 -11.97 7.28
C VAL A 73 15.73 -12.99 7.43
N TRP A 74 15.56 -14.18 6.84
CA TRP A 74 16.63 -15.16 6.67
C TRP A 74 16.43 -15.97 5.39
N PHE A 75 17.50 -16.59 4.90
CA PHE A 75 17.51 -17.41 3.70
C PHE A 75 17.90 -18.83 4.06
N ILE A 76 17.23 -19.83 3.47
CA ILE A 76 17.60 -21.23 3.67
C ILE A 76 17.20 -22.10 2.48
N ASP A 77 18.04 -23.10 2.20
CA ASP A 77 17.69 -24.24 1.37
C ASP A 77 18.42 -25.51 1.83
N SER A 78 17.84 -26.67 1.49
CA SER A 78 18.44 -27.97 1.78
C SER A 78 18.11 -28.99 0.70
N GLY A 79 19.05 -29.88 0.41
CA GLY A 79 18.84 -30.89 -0.61
C GLY A 79 19.93 -31.96 -0.60
N TYR A 80 20.03 -32.69 -1.71
CA TYR A 80 21.02 -33.75 -1.92
C TYR A 80 21.84 -33.50 -3.18
N VAL A 81 23.15 -33.63 -3.06
CA VAL A 81 24.10 -33.64 -4.18
C VAL A 81 24.39 -35.07 -4.57
N GLN A 82 24.06 -35.43 -5.81
CA GLN A 82 24.31 -36.77 -6.36
C GLN A 82 25.59 -36.83 -7.19
N VAL A 83 26.06 -35.68 -7.68
CA VAL A 83 27.27 -35.57 -8.50
C VAL A 83 28.00 -34.29 -8.09
N ALA A 84 29.30 -34.41 -7.83
CA ALA A 84 30.18 -33.28 -7.54
C ALA A 84 30.22 -32.27 -8.72
N GLY A 85 30.59 -31.03 -8.41
CA GLY A 85 30.74 -29.94 -9.36
C GLY A 85 30.00 -28.66 -8.94
N SER A 86 30.14 -27.64 -9.77
CA SER A 86 29.49 -26.33 -9.55
C SER A 86 27.98 -26.41 -9.76
N LYS A 87 27.23 -25.91 -8.79
CA LYS A 87 25.77 -25.84 -8.79
C LYS A 87 25.32 -24.48 -8.27
N THR A 88 24.26 -23.95 -8.86
CA THR A 88 23.55 -22.78 -8.34
C THR A 88 22.40 -23.26 -7.45
N ILE A 89 22.44 -22.91 -6.18
CA ILE A 89 21.42 -23.24 -5.18
C ILE A 89 20.54 -22.03 -4.95
N GLN A 90 19.22 -22.25 -4.94
CA GLN A 90 18.23 -21.22 -4.69
C GLN A 90 17.84 -21.23 -3.22
N LEU A 91 18.35 -20.28 -2.45
CA LEU A 91 17.98 -20.10 -1.05
C LEU A 91 16.71 -19.24 -1.00
N LYS A 92 15.59 -19.82 -0.56
CA LYS A 92 14.34 -19.08 -0.38
C LYS A 92 14.44 -18.16 0.85
N ALA A 93 13.94 -16.94 0.70
CA ALA A 93 13.80 -16.00 1.81
C ALA A 93 12.55 -16.27 2.64
N TYR A 94 12.64 -16.04 3.93
CA TYR A 94 11.55 -16.13 4.90
C TYR A 94 11.56 -14.92 5.82
N GLY A 95 10.45 -14.72 6.53
CA GLY A 95 10.29 -13.62 7.49
C GLY A 95 9.66 -12.37 6.88
N THR A 96 9.77 -11.26 7.61
CA THR A 96 9.20 -9.95 7.26
C THR A 96 10.24 -8.88 7.60
N PRO A 97 10.69 -8.06 6.63
CA PRO A 97 11.66 -7.00 6.89
C PRO A 97 11.13 -5.95 7.87
N ILE A 98 11.94 -5.53 8.83
CA ILE A 98 11.51 -4.61 9.90
C ILE A 98 11.81 -3.14 9.57
N LEU A 99 12.98 -2.87 8.99
CA LEU A 99 13.46 -1.52 8.65
C LEU A 99 13.80 -1.39 7.17
N PRO A 100 13.61 -0.20 6.57
CA PRO A 100 13.91 0.07 5.16
C PRO A 100 15.41 0.37 4.96
N ILE A 101 16.24 -0.63 5.26
CA ILE A 101 17.70 -0.52 5.22
C ILE A 101 18.32 -1.63 4.36
N THR A 102 19.54 -1.38 3.89
CA THR A 102 20.40 -2.44 3.36
C THR A 102 20.79 -3.38 4.50
N SER A 103 20.46 -4.66 4.34
CA SER A 103 20.78 -5.72 5.31
C SER A 103 21.79 -6.67 4.69
N THR A 104 22.89 -6.93 5.40
CA THR A 104 23.92 -7.88 5.00
C THR A 104 23.78 -9.16 5.83
N PHE A 105 23.73 -10.30 5.15
CA PHE A 105 23.54 -11.63 5.72
C PHE A 105 24.80 -12.46 5.55
N LEU A 106 25.02 -13.36 6.51
CA LEU A 106 26.11 -14.31 6.50
C LEU A 106 25.62 -15.68 6.04
N VAL A 107 25.84 -16.01 4.76
CA VAL A 107 25.60 -17.33 4.19
C VAL A 107 26.61 -18.31 4.77
N GLN A 108 26.14 -19.39 5.41
CA GLN A 108 26.97 -20.46 5.94
C GLN A 108 26.81 -21.74 5.14
N PHE A 109 27.94 -22.42 4.91
CA PHE A 109 27.98 -23.80 4.44
C PHE A 109 29.29 -24.43 4.89
N ASN A 110 29.24 -25.60 5.55
CA ASN A 110 30.42 -26.35 6.00
C ASN A 110 31.47 -25.50 6.78
N GLY A 111 31.01 -24.56 7.61
CA GLY A 111 31.88 -23.69 8.40
C GLY A 111 32.54 -22.55 7.61
N GLN A 112 32.24 -22.41 6.32
CA GLN A 112 32.59 -21.24 5.52
C GLN A 112 31.48 -20.20 5.59
N PHE A 113 31.85 -18.95 5.41
CA PHE A 113 30.95 -17.82 5.50
C PHE A 113 31.14 -16.86 4.34
N CYS A 114 30.02 -16.48 3.70
CA CYS A 114 29.99 -15.49 2.63
C CYS A 114 28.90 -14.46 2.85
N SER A 115 29.11 -13.24 2.38
CA SER A 115 28.14 -12.16 2.54
C SER A 115 27.25 -12.00 1.32
N ILE A 116 25.97 -11.75 1.58
CA ILE A 116 25.02 -11.24 0.58
C ILE A 116 24.30 -10.04 1.17
N SER A 117 23.88 -9.10 0.33
CA SER A 117 23.14 -7.92 0.77
C SER A 117 21.84 -7.79 0.01
N ILE A 118 20.76 -7.47 0.73
CA ILE A 118 19.50 -7.03 0.14
C ILE A 118 19.29 -5.56 0.47
N ASN A 119 18.63 -4.83 -0.43
CA ASN A 119 18.13 -3.49 -0.14
C ASN A 119 16.64 -3.59 0.18
N THR A 120 16.26 -3.24 1.40
CA THR A 120 14.85 -3.17 1.81
C THR A 120 14.34 -1.76 1.62
N VAL A 121 13.21 -1.60 0.94
CA VAL A 121 12.53 -0.31 0.78
C VAL A 121 11.37 -0.18 1.77
N ALA A 122 11.00 1.06 2.11
CA ALA A 122 9.83 1.30 2.93
C ALA A 122 8.56 0.81 2.24
N GLU A 123 7.58 0.32 3.02
CA GLU A 123 6.24 0.13 2.50
C GLU A 123 5.65 1.50 2.18
N LEU A 124 5.29 1.69 0.91
CA LEU A 124 4.58 2.88 0.48
C LEU A 124 3.08 2.67 0.72
N ASP A 125 2.40 3.66 1.25
CA ASP A 125 0.97 3.57 1.59
C ASP A 125 0.15 4.64 0.84
N TYR A 126 -1.13 4.40 0.59
CA TYR A 126 -2.07 5.41 0.06
C TYR A 126 -2.54 6.39 1.13
N LEU A 127 -2.06 6.26 2.36
CA LEU A 127 -2.31 7.19 3.45
C LEU A 127 -1.02 7.43 4.24
N PRO A 128 -0.17 8.38 3.83
CA PRO A 128 1.01 8.74 4.63
C PRO A 128 0.60 9.44 5.93
N THR A 129 0.90 8.83 7.07
CA THR A 129 0.50 9.30 8.41
C THR A 129 1.65 9.88 9.24
N ASN A 130 2.89 9.82 8.74
CA ASN A 130 4.06 10.37 9.44
C ASN A 130 3.89 11.86 9.67
N ALA A 131 3.94 12.29 10.93
CA ALA A 131 3.71 13.69 11.31
C ALA A 131 4.65 14.66 10.57
N GLY A 132 4.11 15.80 10.14
CA GLY A 132 4.82 16.81 9.36
C GLY A 132 4.93 16.51 7.85
N SER A 133 4.41 15.37 7.39
CA SER A 133 4.15 15.16 5.96
C SER A 133 3.18 16.24 5.47
N ASN A 134 3.41 16.79 4.30
CA ASN A 134 2.64 17.92 3.80
C ASN A 134 2.42 17.89 2.30
N TRP A 135 1.32 18.49 1.88
CA TRP A 135 0.90 18.68 0.50
C TRP A 135 0.53 20.13 0.29
N THR A 136 0.79 20.64 -0.91
CA THR A 136 0.18 21.85 -1.43
C THR A 136 -0.83 21.44 -2.48
N TYR A 137 -2.10 21.78 -2.26
CA TYR A 137 -3.18 21.55 -3.22
C TYR A 137 -3.57 22.85 -3.89
N GLN A 138 -3.94 22.76 -5.17
CA GLN A 138 -4.47 23.86 -5.95
C GLN A 138 -5.92 23.56 -6.34
N TYR A 139 -6.78 24.57 -6.21
CA TYR A 139 -8.12 24.55 -6.79
C TYR A 139 -8.03 24.89 -8.28
N LEU A 140 -8.62 24.06 -9.14
CA LEU A 140 -8.64 24.26 -10.59
C LEU A 140 -10.08 24.11 -11.13
N PRO A 141 -10.73 25.19 -11.58
CA PRO A 141 -10.27 26.58 -11.50
C PRO A 141 -10.18 27.07 -10.04
N SER A 142 -9.53 28.22 -9.84
CA SER A 142 -9.49 28.88 -8.53
C SER A 142 -10.89 29.19 -8.02
N LEU A 143 -11.11 28.97 -6.73
CA LEU A 143 -12.38 29.32 -6.10
C LEU A 143 -12.45 30.83 -5.87
N MET A 144 -13.62 31.44 -6.05
CA MET A 144 -13.82 32.87 -5.81
C MET A 144 -14.48 33.09 -4.45
N GLY A 145 -13.69 33.59 -3.48
CA GLY A 145 -14.19 33.97 -2.16
C GLY A 145 -14.40 35.49 -2.03
N SER A 146 -15.01 35.90 -0.91
CA SER A 146 -15.21 37.31 -0.56
C SER A 146 -13.90 38.08 -0.35
N SER A 147 -12.80 37.38 -0.10
CA SER A 147 -11.45 37.94 0.09
C SER A 147 -10.55 37.84 -1.16
N GLY A 148 -11.11 37.43 -2.31
CA GLY A 148 -10.36 37.20 -3.55
C GLY A 148 -10.29 35.71 -3.94
N PRO A 149 -9.51 35.37 -4.98
CA PRO A 149 -9.37 33.99 -5.41
C PRO A 149 -8.63 33.17 -4.36
N LEU A 150 -9.22 32.03 -3.99
CA LEU A 150 -8.56 30.98 -3.24
C LEU A 150 -7.95 29.99 -4.24
N ASP A 151 -6.66 30.17 -4.49
CA ASP A 151 -5.94 29.36 -5.48
C ASP A 151 -5.43 28.04 -4.89
N SER A 152 -4.94 28.05 -3.65
CA SER A 152 -4.26 26.90 -3.05
C SER A 152 -4.33 26.88 -1.53
N PHE A 153 -4.10 25.70 -0.96
CA PHE A 153 -3.95 25.51 0.47
C PHE A 153 -2.89 24.45 0.78
N LYS A 154 -2.35 24.49 1.99
CA LYS A 154 -1.44 23.47 2.50
C LYS A 154 -2.19 22.50 3.39
N LEU A 155 -1.93 21.21 3.24
CA LEU A 155 -2.34 20.14 4.15
C LEU A 155 -1.11 19.64 4.92
N THR A 156 -1.24 19.35 6.21
CA THR A 156 -0.15 18.80 7.04
C THR A 156 -0.66 17.74 7.99
N THR A 157 0.01 16.58 8.05
CA THR A 157 -0.24 15.56 9.08
C THR A 157 0.22 16.05 10.45
N LEU A 158 -0.62 15.87 11.45
CA LEU A 158 -0.29 16.19 12.84
C LEU A 158 0.21 14.96 13.59
N VAL A 159 0.81 15.18 14.75
CA VAL A 159 1.22 14.11 15.69
C VAL A 159 -0.01 13.47 16.35
N GLN A 160 -1.12 14.20 16.43
CA GLN A 160 -2.33 13.78 17.13
C GLN A 160 -3.19 12.85 16.27
N TYR A 161 -3.88 11.93 16.94
CA TYR A 161 -4.89 11.07 16.34
C TYR A 161 -6.07 10.90 17.31
N ILE A 162 -7.23 10.52 16.77
CA ILE A 162 -8.42 10.18 17.54
C ILE A 162 -8.62 8.66 17.49
N PRO A 163 -8.64 7.95 18.62
CA PRO A 163 -9.02 6.55 18.64
C PRO A 163 -10.54 6.43 18.53
N TYR A 164 -11.02 5.75 17.49
CA TYR A 164 -12.44 5.48 17.27
C TYR A 164 -12.63 4.15 16.55
N ASN A 165 -13.61 3.35 16.98
CA ASN A 165 -13.97 2.07 16.36
C ASN A 165 -12.77 1.16 16.01
N ASN A 166 -11.87 0.98 17.00
CA ASN A 166 -10.63 0.20 16.91
C ASN A 166 -9.62 0.69 15.84
N LYS A 167 -9.68 1.96 15.44
CA LYS A 167 -8.74 2.60 14.51
C LYS A 167 -8.19 3.88 15.12
N ASN A 168 -7.00 4.27 14.67
CA ASN A 168 -6.40 5.57 14.98
C ASN A 168 -6.63 6.49 13.78
N TYR A 169 -7.49 7.49 13.96
CA TYR A 169 -7.76 8.52 12.96
C TYR A 169 -6.75 9.65 13.07
N TYR A 170 -5.79 9.64 12.16
CA TYR A 170 -4.74 10.64 12.08
C TYR A 170 -5.31 11.97 11.60
N GLN A 171 -4.85 13.06 12.22
CA GLN A 171 -5.34 14.40 11.90
C GLN A 171 -4.53 15.04 10.78
N TYR A 172 -5.24 15.63 9.81
CA TYR A 172 -4.69 16.38 8.71
C TYR A 172 -5.26 17.80 8.76
N ALA A 173 -4.42 18.76 9.11
CA ALA A 173 -4.83 20.16 9.24
C ALA A 173 -4.55 20.91 7.94
N THR A 174 -5.50 21.77 7.53
CA THR A 174 -5.31 22.68 6.40
C THR A 174 -4.82 24.05 6.87
N SER A 175 -4.17 24.79 5.98
CA SER A 175 -3.87 26.22 6.20
C SER A 175 -5.14 27.10 6.22
N LEU A 176 -6.31 26.52 5.97
CA LEU A 176 -7.63 27.17 6.03
C LEU A 176 -8.32 26.95 7.39
N ALA A 177 -7.61 26.38 8.36
CA ALA A 177 -8.08 26.07 9.71
C ALA A 177 -9.12 24.94 9.81
N ASP A 178 -9.22 24.09 8.79
CA ASP A 178 -9.99 22.84 8.83
C ASP A 178 -9.12 21.67 9.28
N THR A 179 -9.76 20.62 9.81
CA THR A 179 -9.09 19.37 10.19
C THR A 179 -9.86 18.16 9.68
N PHE A 180 -9.15 17.24 9.04
CA PHE A 180 -9.67 16.00 8.47
C PHE A 180 -9.07 14.80 9.19
N TYR A 181 -9.80 13.68 9.18
CA TYR A 181 -9.48 12.51 10.00
C TYR A 181 -9.50 11.26 9.14
N PHE A 182 -8.33 10.65 8.96
CA PHE A 182 -8.18 9.46 8.11
C PHE A 182 -7.52 8.32 8.88
N ALA A 183 -7.95 7.10 8.58
CA ALA A 183 -7.41 5.89 9.16
C ALA A 183 -7.24 4.80 8.10
N LYS A 184 -6.49 3.77 8.45
CA LYS A 184 -6.36 2.53 7.68
C LYS A 184 -6.54 1.34 8.62
N ASP A 185 -7.24 0.31 8.16
CA ASP A 185 -7.35 -0.95 8.90
C ASP A 185 -6.30 -1.98 8.46
N ALA A 186 -6.21 -3.10 9.18
CA ALA A 186 -5.29 -4.19 8.86
C ALA A 186 -5.56 -4.86 7.49
N ASN A 187 -6.75 -4.67 6.92
CA ASN A 187 -7.14 -5.22 5.62
C ASN A 187 -6.78 -4.30 4.46
N ASN A 188 -6.14 -3.16 4.72
CA ASN A 188 -5.87 -2.10 3.74
C ASN A 188 -7.14 -1.46 3.16
N THR A 189 -8.15 -1.31 4.03
CA THR A 189 -9.26 -0.40 3.81
C THR A 189 -8.97 0.93 4.50
N TYR A 190 -9.19 2.01 3.78
CA TYR A 190 -8.91 3.36 4.22
C TYR A 190 -10.23 4.06 4.52
N TYR A 191 -10.27 4.72 5.67
CA TYR A 191 -11.45 5.27 6.28
C TYR A 191 -11.30 6.77 6.50
N GLU A 192 -12.41 7.47 6.38
CA GLU A 192 -12.57 8.83 6.82
C GLU A 192 -13.54 8.86 8.00
N PHE A 193 -13.29 9.75 8.96
CA PHE A 193 -14.25 10.12 9.99
C PHE A 193 -14.61 11.58 9.81
N GLY A 194 -15.69 11.82 9.06
CA GLY A 194 -15.98 13.13 8.50
C GLY A 194 -17.37 13.21 7.86
N THR A 195 -17.49 14.07 6.86
CA THR A 195 -18.72 14.29 6.10
C THR A 195 -18.65 13.57 4.76
N VAL A 196 -19.79 13.14 4.22
CA VAL A 196 -19.82 12.45 2.91
C VAL A 196 -19.47 13.34 1.70
N ASP A 197 -19.12 14.60 1.94
CA ASP A 197 -18.63 15.57 0.95
C ASP A 197 -17.43 15.03 0.18
N PHE A 198 -16.99 15.74 -0.86
CA PHE A 198 -15.65 15.53 -1.41
C PHE A 198 -14.60 16.16 -0.49
N ASP A 199 -13.41 15.57 -0.43
CA ASP A 199 -12.36 16.03 0.48
C ASP A 199 -12.02 17.51 0.15
N TYR A 200 -11.95 18.36 1.18
CA TYR A 200 -11.67 19.80 1.03
C TYR A 200 -12.71 20.60 0.21
N THR A 201 -13.91 20.06 -0.01
CA THR A 201 -15.02 20.73 -0.73
C THR A 201 -16.35 20.41 -0.07
N SER A 202 -16.88 21.32 0.76
CA SER A 202 -18.17 21.16 1.41
C SER A 202 -19.33 21.65 0.54
N ILE A 203 -20.40 20.86 0.43
CA ILE A 203 -21.64 21.24 -0.28
C ILE A 203 -22.87 21.34 0.63
N PHE A 204 -22.80 20.77 1.83
CA PHE A 204 -23.89 20.83 2.80
C PHE A 204 -23.86 22.13 3.60
N ASP A 205 -25.05 22.68 3.86
CA ASP A 205 -25.23 23.91 4.63
C ASP A 205 -25.03 23.67 6.13
N ASP A 206 -25.34 22.46 6.60
CA ASP A 206 -25.13 22.00 7.96
C ASP A 206 -25.10 20.47 8.00
N ILE A 207 -24.47 19.91 9.03
CA ILE A 207 -24.30 18.47 9.21
C ILE A 207 -24.72 18.06 10.64
N GLY A 208 -25.40 16.92 10.77
CA GLY A 208 -25.80 16.38 12.06
C GLY A 208 -24.63 15.81 12.89
N GLY A 209 -23.49 15.54 12.25
CA GLY A 209 -22.29 14.98 12.86
C GLY A 209 -21.43 14.22 11.86
N PHE A 210 -20.24 13.81 12.29
CA PHE A 210 -19.35 12.97 11.48
C PHE A 210 -19.76 11.50 11.53
N ILE A 211 -19.52 10.81 10.43
CA ILE A 211 -19.67 9.37 10.32
C ILE A 211 -18.35 8.73 9.89
N GLU A 212 -18.16 7.45 10.22
CA GLU A 212 -17.06 6.65 9.69
C GLU A 212 -17.51 5.97 8.38
N TYR A 213 -16.69 6.07 7.34
CA TYR A 213 -16.91 5.28 6.12
C TYR A 213 -15.60 4.95 5.41
N PRO A 214 -15.54 3.80 4.70
CA PRO A 214 -14.41 3.50 3.84
C PRO A 214 -14.45 4.38 2.58
N TYR A 215 -13.35 5.07 2.25
CA TYR A 215 -13.23 5.87 1.03
C TYR A 215 -12.35 5.21 -0.03
N LEU A 216 -11.50 4.24 0.36
CA LEU A 216 -10.64 3.48 -0.54
C LEU A 216 -10.46 2.03 -0.01
N LYS A 217 -10.42 1.07 -0.93
CA LYS A 217 -10.08 -0.34 -0.67
C LYS A 217 -9.01 -0.76 -1.68
N ASP A 218 -7.74 -0.76 -1.29
CA ASP A 218 -6.64 -0.86 -2.28
C ASP A 218 -6.51 -2.22 -2.97
N LYS A 219 -7.04 -3.29 -2.36
CA LYS A 219 -7.10 -4.65 -2.91
C LYS A 219 -8.38 -4.92 -3.70
N ALA A 220 -9.33 -3.98 -3.74
CA ALA A 220 -10.58 -4.18 -4.45
C ALA A 220 -10.38 -4.06 -5.98
N PRO A 221 -10.97 -4.97 -6.79
CA PRO A 221 -10.88 -4.86 -8.24
C PRO A 221 -11.70 -3.68 -8.78
N VAL A 222 -11.37 -3.22 -10.00
CA VAL A 222 -12.12 -2.19 -10.73
C VAL A 222 -13.60 -2.58 -10.85
N GLY A 223 -14.49 -1.62 -10.65
CA GLY A 223 -15.94 -1.81 -10.64
C GLY A 223 -16.51 -2.24 -9.29
N THR A 224 -15.69 -2.54 -8.29
CA THR A 224 -16.19 -2.80 -6.92
C THR A 224 -16.77 -1.52 -6.33
N SER A 225 -18.01 -1.60 -5.84
CA SER A 225 -18.72 -0.48 -5.22
C SER A 225 -19.11 -0.76 -3.78
N TRP A 226 -19.21 0.31 -2.99
CA TRP A 226 -19.74 0.29 -1.62
C TRP A 226 -20.30 1.67 -1.27
N GLU A 227 -21.01 1.78 -0.15
CA GLU A 227 -21.62 3.03 0.31
C GLU A 227 -21.21 3.38 1.75
N SER A 228 -21.29 4.67 2.08
CA SER A 228 -21.29 5.14 3.45
C SER A 228 -22.64 4.89 4.12
N ASP A 229 -22.66 4.99 5.45
CA ASP A 229 -23.92 5.19 6.18
C ASP A 229 -24.58 6.52 5.79
N GLU A 230 -25.87 6.66 6.12
CA GLU A 230 -26.63 7.91 5.93
C GLU A 230 -26.31 8.92 7.04
N MET A 231 -26.07 10.18 6.67
CA MET A 231 -25.90 11.29 7.63
C MET A 231 -27.01 12.32 7.47
N ASP A 232 -27.44 12.92 8.58
CA ASP A 232 -28.39 14.05 8.56
C ASP A 232 -27.67 15.33 8.09
N VAL A 233 -28.30 16.07 7.18
CA VAL A 233 -27.75 17.31 6.59
C VAL A 233 -28.83 18.35 6.33
N LEU A 234 -28.42 19.61 6.25
CA LEU A 234 -29.13 20.66 5.53
C LEU A 234 -28.49 20.86 4.15
N PHE A 235 -29.30 20.94 3.10
CA PHE A 235 -28.81 21.10 1.73
C PHE A 235 -29.71 22.01 0.89
N GLY A 236 -29.11 22.97 0.21
CA GLY A 236 -29.76 23.76 -0.83
C GLY A 236 -28.89 24.87 -1.42
N SER A 237 -28.05 25.54 -0.63
CA SER A 237 -27.33 26.74 -1.11
C SER A 237 -26.37 26.43 -2.25
N PHE A 238 -25.64 25.30 -2.14
CA PHE A 238 -24.76 24.82 -3.21
C PHE A 238 -25.51 24.58 -4.53
N ALA A 239 -26.74 24.05 -4.46
CA ALA A 239 -27.57 23.79 -5.62
C ALA A 239 -28.38 25.02 -6.10
N GLY A 240 -28.23 26.18 -5.44
CA GLY A 240 -28.99 27.39 -5.77
C GLY A 240 -30.49 27.28 -5.46
N VAL A 241 -30.87 26.41 -4.51
CA VAL A 241 -32.27 26.18 -4.10
C VAL A 241 -32.46 26.46 -2.61
N ALA A 242 -33.72 26.47 -2.16
CA ALA A 242 -34.02 26.62 -0.73
C ALA A 242 -33.39 25.49 0.08
N VAL A 243 -32.75 25.84 1.20
CA VAL A 243 -32.14 24.88 2.12
C VAL A 243 -33.22 23.97 2.74
N LYS A 244 -33.03 22.66 2.64
CA LYS A 244 -33.94 21.64 3.17
C LYS A 244 -33.21 20.62 4.04
N PRO A 245 -33.85 20.13 5.12
CA PRO A 245 -33.32 19.01 5.88
C PRO A 245 -33.50 17.70 5.13
N GLY A 246 -32.53 16.81 5.24
CA GLY A 246 -32.61 15.49 4.66
C GLY A 246 -31.48 14.58 5.10
N LYS A 247 -31.31 13.48 4.36
CA LYS A 247 -30.21 12.54 4.55
C LYS A 247 -29.31 12.52 3.32
N ALA A 248 -28.01 12.43 3.55
CA ALA A 248 -27.01 12.26 2.52
C ALA A 248 -26.20 10.97 2.70
N LYS A 249 -25.69 10.42 1.60
CA LYS A 249 -24.73 9.32 1.61
C LYS A 249 -23.83 9.38 0.38
N SER A 250 -22.67 8.75 0.46
CA SER A 250 -21.74 8.61 -0.65
C SER A 250 -21.64 7.16 -1.12
N VAL A 251 -21.61 7.00 -2.44
CA VAL A 251 -21.32 5.72 -3.11
C VAL A 251 -19.94 5.82 -3.74
N PHE A 252 -19.11 4.85 -3.46
CA PHE A 252 -17.73 4.77 -3.94
C PHE A 252 -17.62 3.62 -4.93
N THR A 253 -16.76 3.76 -5.94
CA THR A 253 -16.46 2.69 -6.90
C THR A 253 -15.00 2.76 -7.33
N ILE A 254 -14.27 1.64 -7.30
CA ILE A 254 -12.92 1.59 -7.88
C ILE A 254 -13.02 1.83 -9.39
N ALA A 255 -12.54 2.98 -9.85
CA ALA A 255 -12.55 3.36 -11.25
C ALA A 255 -11.30 2.88 -12.00
N GLY A 256 -10.18 2.74 -11.28
CA GLY A 256 -8.93 2.23 -11.85
C GLY A 256 -7.90 1.86 -10.78
N VAL A 257 -7.06 0.87 -11.07
CA VAL A 257 -5.95 0.42 -10.20
C VAL A 257 -4.65 0.32 -11.02
N ASN A 258 -3.50 0.41 -10.36
CA ASN A 258 -2.17 0.35 -10.98
C ASN A 258 -1.99 1.34 -12.14
N GLN A 259 -2.63 2.52 -12.04
CA GLN A 259 -2.57 3.53 -13.07
C GLN A 259 -1.26 4.33 -12.98
N THR A 260 -0.92 4.95 -14.11
CA THR A 260 0.13 5.97 -14.20
C THR A 260 -0.53 7.30 -14.52
N MET A 261 -0.23 8.34 -13.76
CA MET A 261 -0.78 9.69 -13.95
C MET A 261 0.35 10.73 -13.93
N THR A 262 0.18 11.81 -14.68
CA THR A 262 1.09 12.97 -14.63
C THR A 262 0.44 14.07 -13.82
N ILE A 263 0.94 14.32 -12.62
CA ILE A 263 0.45 15.36 -11.70
C ILE A 263 1.58 16.36 -11.45
N ALA A 264 1.30 17.65 -11.66
CA ALA A 264 2.30 18.73 -11.50
C ALA A 264 3.62 18.48 -12.24
N GLY A 265 3.54 17.93 -13.46
CA GLY A 265 4.71 17.59 -14.27
C GLY A 265 5.51 16.37 -13.81
N LYS A 266 5.05 15.66 -12.77
CA LYS A 266 5.68 14.43 -12.24
C LYS A 266 4.86 13.21 -12.63
N THR A 267 5.53 12.16 -13.11
CA THR A 267 4.90 10.86 -13.38
C THR A 267 4.78 10.07 -12.10
N LEU A 268 3.54 9.74 -11.73
CA LEU A 268 3.20 8.92 -10.57
C LEU A 268 2.70 7.56 -11.05
N THR A 269 3.19 6.49 -10.43
CA THR A 269 2.77 5.11 -10.70
C THR A 269 2.01 4.53 -9.51
N ASN A 270 1.42 3.35 -9.68
CA ASN A 270 0.62 2.68 -8.66
C ASN A 270 -0.52 3.59 -8.15
N VAL A 271 -1.18 4.31 -9.05
CA VAL A 271 -2.30 5.18 -8.70
C VAL A 271 -3.60 4.38 -8.70
N ILE A 272 -4.43 4.59 -7.67
CA ILE A 272 -5.81 4.10 -7.61
C ILE A 272 -6.74 5.29 -7.74
N THR A 273 -7.71 5.18 -8.65
CA THR A 273 -8.76 6.20 -8.81
C THR A 273 -10.08 5.63 -8.31
N VAL A 274 -10.74 6.36 -7.42
CA VAL A 274 -12.05 6.02 -6.86
C VAL A 274 -13.06 7.05 -7.35
N LYS A 275 -14.13 6.58 -7.98
CA LYS A 275 -15.31 7.40 -8.26
C LYS A 275 -16.11 7.56 -6.97
N ARG A 276 -16.55 8.78 -6.67
CA ARG A 276 -17.46 9.10 -5.57
C ARG A 276 -18.73 9.75 -6.16
N GLU A 277 -19.88 9.33 -5.67
CA GLU A 277 -21.18 9.89 -6.00
C GLU A 277 -21.92 10.24 -4.71
N ILE A 278 -22.30 11.50 -4.56
CA ILE A 278 -23.06 11.97 -3.39
C ILE A 278 -24.54 11.95 -3.73
N TYR A 279 -25.33 11.39 -2.83
CA TYR A 279 -26.78 11.30 -2.93
C TYR A 279 -27.44 12.05 -1.78
N PHE A 280 -28.55 12.71 -2.06
CA PHE A 280 -29.39 13.40 -1.08
C PHE A 280 -30.85 12.95 -1.19
N LYS A 281 -31.53 12.88 -0.05
CA LYS A 281 -32.96 12.61 0.09
C LYS A 281 -33.56 13.62 1.07
N GLU A 282 -34.42 14.49 0.58
CA GLU A 282 -35.16 15.45 1.41
C GLU A 282 -36.04 14.72 2.45
N THR A 283 -36.23 15.31 3.62
CA THR A 283 -37.14 14.80 4.65
C THR A 283 -38.56 14.67 4.11
N GLY A 284 -39.13 13.46 4.15
CA GLY A 284 -40.44 13.16 3.56
C GLY A 284 -40.43 12.97 2.03
N GLY A 285 -39.27 13.11 1.38
CA GLY A 285 -39.07 12.81 -0.03
C GLY A 285 -38.98 11.30 -0.32
N ILE A 286 -39.17 10.94 -1.59
CA ILE A 286 -39.12 9.55 -2.04
C ILE A 286 -37.75 9.26 -2.66
N GLY A 287 -36.95 8.45 -1.95
CA GLY A 287 -35.68 7.94 -2.47
C GLY A 287 -34.55 8.98 -2.53
N PHE A 288 -33.38 8.51 -2.96
CA PHE A 288 -32.17 9.32 -3.08
C PHE A 288 -31.98 9.80 -4.51
N SER A 289 -31.60 11.07 -4.66
CA SER A 289 -31.17 11.65 -5.93
C SER A 289 -29.68 11.98 -5.86
N LYS A 290 -28.95 11.71 -6.95
CA LYS A 290 -27.53 12.07 -7.03
C LYS A 290 -27.41 13.58 -7.16
N VAL A 291 -26.59 14.19 -6.31
CA VAL A 291 -26.35 15.64 -6.29
C VAL A 291 -24.97 16.01 -6.80
N LEU A 292 -23.99 15.11 -6.69
CA LEU A 292 -22.63 15.38 -7.11
C LEU A 292 -21.92 14.08 -7.52
N THR A 293 -20.97 14.17 -8.44
CA THR A 293 -20.14 13.05 -8.87
C THR A 293 -18.74 13.54 -9.20
N GLY A 294 -17.76 12.66 -9.03
CA GLY A 294 -16.37 12.98 -9.27
C GLY A 294 -15.46 11.80 -9.01
N THR A 295 -14.16 12.04 -9.08
CA THR A 295 -13.13 11.03 -8.81
C THR A 295 -12.07 11.60 -7.91
N SER A 296 -11.53 10.77 -7.01
CA SER A 296 -10.31 11.06 -6.26
C SER A 296 -9.25 10.01 -6.60
N SER A 297 -8.04 10.45 -6.90
CA SER A 297 -6.89 9.61 -7.27
C SER A 297 -5.83 9.65 -6.17
N TYR A 298 -5.38 8.47 -5.77
CA TYR A 298 -4.43 8.27 -4.68
C TYR A 298 -3.17 7.59 -5.23
N ALA A 299 -2.00 8.18 -5.02
CA ALA A 299 -0.73 7.60 -5.41
C ALA A 299 -0.05 6.95 -4.20
N LYS A 300 0.48 5.73 -4.38
CA LYS A 300 1.12 4.97 -3.32
C LYS A 300 2.39 5.70 -2.85
N GLY A 301 2.50 5.92 -1.54
CA GLY A 301 3.57 6.69 -0.91
C GLY A 301 3.34 8.20 -0.88
N ILE A 302 2.22 8.70 -1.41
CA ILE A 302 1.90 10.13 -1.47
C ILE A 302 0.52 10.42 -0.89
N GLY A 303 -0.47 9.54 -1.06
CA GLY A 303 -1.85 9.83 -0.68
C GLY A 303 -2.66 10.43 -1.82
N MET A 304 -3.68 11.24 -1.52
CA MET A 304 -4.48 11.88 -2.56
C MET A 304 -3.60 12.83 -3.39
N VAL A 305 -3.69 12.73 -4.71
CA VAL A 305 -2.90 13.55 -5.65
C VAL A 305 -3.77 14.36 -6.59
N ASP A 306 -5.00 13.92 -6.80
CA ASP A 306 -5.98 14.64 -7.58
C ASP A 306 -7.37 14.31 -7.08
N GLN A 307 -8.26 15.29 -7.15
CA GLN A 307 -9.69 15.10 -7.03
C GLN A 307 -10.33 15.97 -8.10
N ASN A 308 -11.29 15.42 -8.84
CA ASN A 308 -12.01 16.13 -9.88
C ASN A 308 -13.51 15.94 -9.70
N ILE A 309 -14.21 17.02 -9.40
CA ILE A 309 -15.64 17.06 -9.13
C ILE A 309 -16.34 17.62 -10.36
N ILE A 310 -17.31 16.89 -10.89
CA ILE A 310 -18.09 17.30 -12.06
C ILE A 310 -19.28 18.14 -11.58
N LEU A 311 -19.27 19.44 -11.91
CA LEU A 311 -20.32 20.38 -11.54
C LEU A 311 -21.42 20.45 -12.61
N SER A 312 -21.03 20.33 -13.88
CA SER A 312 -21.94 20.34 -15.04
C SER A 312 -21.36 19.51 -16.19
N ALA A 313 -22.00 19.52 -17.36
CA ALA A 313 -21.46 18.84 -18.54
C ALA A 313 -20.15 19.46 -19.06
N THR A 314 -19.89 20.73 -18.74
CA THR A 314 -18.73 21.50 -19.22
C THR A 314 -17.83 22.00 -18.09
N ASP A 315 -18.30 21.94 -16.84
CA ASP A 315 -17.61 22.53 -15.70
C ASP A 315 -17.22 21.47 -14.68
N SER A 316 -16.00 21.60 -14.18
CA SER A 316 -15.49 20.78 -13.10
C SER A 316 -14.67 21.62 -12.13
N GLN A 317 -14.57 21.13 -10.90
CA GLN A 317 -13.72 21.68 -9.86
C GLN A 317 -12.74 20.60 -9.42
N SER A 318 -11.45 20.86 -9.62
CA SER A 318 -10.40 19.97 -9.14
C SER A 318 -9.69 20.51 -7.91
N VAL A 319 -9.17 19.59 -7.10
CA VAL A 319 -8.21 19.82 -6.02
C VAL A 319 -6.99 18.94 -6.33
N THR A 320 -5.95 19.55 -6.90
CA THR A 320 -4.79 18.81 -7.44
C THR A 320 -3.53 19.10 -6.62
N ALA A 321 -2.79 18.06 -6.26
CA ALA A 321 -1.52 18.21 -5.55
C ALA A 321 -0.46 18.82 -6.49
N THR A 322 0.14 19.93 -6.09
CA THR A 322 1.21 20.59 -6.87
C THR A 322 2.60 20.34 -6.27
N ASN A 323 2.66 20.12 -4.96
CA ASN A 323 3.88 19.77 -4.25
C ASN A 323 3.57 18.90 -3.03
N TRP A 324 4.53 18.09 -2.61
CA TRP A 324 4.40 17.28 -1.40
C TRP A 324 5.78 16.91 -0.85
N LYS A 325 5.83 16.70 0.47
CA LYS A 325 6.95 16.11 1.18
C LYS A 325 6.38 15.11 2.17
N ILE A 326 6.74 13.84 1.99
CA ILE A 326 6.37 12.75 2.90
C ILE A 326 7.58 12.45 3.77
N ASN A 327 7.39 12.48 5.08
CA ASN A 327 8.44 12.21 6.06
C ASN A 327 8.64 10.72 6.29
#